data_AF-A0A327X3G2-F1
#
_entry.id   AF-A0A327X3G2-F1
#
_cell.length_a   1.000
_cell.length_b   1.000
_cell.length_c   1.000
_cell.angle_alpha   90.00
_cell.angle_beta   90.00
_cell.angle_gamma   90.00
#
_symmetry.space_group_name_H-M   'P 1'
#
loop_
_entity.id
_entity.type
_entity.pdbx_description
1 polymer ?
#
loop_
_entity_poly.entity_id
_entity_poly.type
_entity_poly.pdbx_seq_one_letter_code
_entity_poly.pdbx_strand_id
1 'polypeptide(L)'
;MAHSAHVELAKLHDEFPILNDIEATLAFSMNEGDATPRAVAWNLAPNLCQHFARLGITERLRHLVVQLARYQDGCCCGGRIEFNHGHCRVCW
;
A
#
# COMPACT_ATOMS: atom_id res chain seq x y z
N MET A 1 3.19 17.47 7.34
CA MET A 1 2.54 17.03 6.08
C MET A 1 2.34 15.51 6.00
N ALA A 2 2.43 14.77 7.11
CA ALA A 2 1.98 13.37 7.21
C ALA A 2 0.47 13.18 7.00
N HIS A 3 -0.33 14.26 7.08
CA HIS A 3 -1.79 14.22 6.99
C HIS A 3 -2.32 13.62 5.68
N SER A 4 -1.74 13.92 4.51
CA SER A 4 -2.30 13.47 3.22
C SER A 4 -2.18 11.96 3.02
N ALA A 5 -1.07 11.35 3.44
CA ALA A 5 -0.86 9.91 3.38
C ALA A 5 -1.86 9.14 4.27
N HIS A 6 -2.06 9.61 5.50
CA HIS A 6 -3.01 9.01 6.45
C HIS A 6 -4.46 9.15 5.97
N VAL A 7 -4.80 10.26 5.30
CA VAL A 7 -6.13 10.44 4.70
C VAL A 7 -6.37 9.48 3.54
N GLU A 8 -5.41 9.31 2.62
CA GLU A 8 -5.56 8.35 1.52
C GLU A 8 -5.60 6.90 2.01
N LEU A 9 -4.84 6.58 3.05
CA LEU A 9 -4.88 5.28 3.72
C LEU A 9 -6.23 5.01 4.40
N ALA A 10 -6.81 6.02 5.08
CA ALA A 10 -8.13 5.89 5.67
C ALA A 10 -9.22 5.65 4.61
N LYS A 11 -9.10 6.27 3.42
CA LYS A 11 -10.02 6.03 2.29
C LYS A 11 -9.99 4.59 1.79
N LEU A 12 -8.87 3.88 1.91
CA LEU A 12 -8.82 2.47 1.53
C LEU A 12 -9.75 1.61 2.39
N HIS A 13 -9.91 1.92 3.67
CA HIS A 13 -10.79 1.18 4.56
C HIS A 13 -12.28 1.43 4.27
N ASP A 14 -12.62 2.60 3.72
CA ASP A 14 -13.96 2.93 3.24
C ASP A 14 -14.25 2.28 1.88
N GLU A 15 -13.30 2.35 0.95
CA GLU A 15 -13.39 1.78 -0.41
C GLU A 15 -13.35 0.23 -0.39
N PHE A 16 -12.55 -0.34 0.51
CA PHE A 16 -12.36 -1.78 0.65
C PHE A 16 -12.54 -2.23 2.10
N PRO A 17 -13.78 -2.44 2.54
CA PRO A 17 -14.07 -2.83 3.91
C PRO A 17 -13.36 -4.11 4.37
N ILE A 18 -13.04 -5.01 3.44
CA ILE A 18 -12.26 -6.23 3.69
C ILE A 18 -10.89 -5.96 4.33
N LEU A 19 -10.30 -4.77 4.11
CA LEU A 19 -9.03 -4.39 4.74
C LEU A 19 -9.19 -4.15 6.26
N ASN A 20 -10.41 -3.95 6.76
CA ASN A 20 -10.68 -3.82 8.20
C ASN A 20 -10.62 -5.16 8.95
N ASP A 21 -10.76 -6.28 8.26
CA ASP A 21 -10.86 -7.60 8.88
C ASP A 21 -9.58 -8.43 8.77
N ILE A 22 -8.51 -7.86 8.20
CA ILE A 22 -7.26 -8.57 7.96
C ILE A 22 -6.11 -8.06 8.83
N GLU A 23 -5.16 -8.97 9.05
CA GLU A 23 -3.79 -8.65 9.42
C GLU A 23 -2.89 -9.03 8.24
N ALA A 24 -2.25 -8.04 7.62
CA ALA A 24 -1.49 -8.23 6.40
C ALA A 24 -0.38 -7.18 6.25
N THR A 25 0.58 -7.47 5.40
CA THR A 25 1.67 -6.56 5.06
C THR A 25 1.86 -6.57 3.56
N LEU A 26 1.87 -5.37 2.97
CA LEU A 26 2.25 -5.14 1.59
C LEU A 26 3.65 -4.53 1.56
N ALA A 27 4.65 -5.33 1.19
CA ALA A 27 6.00 -4.84 0.94
C ALA A 27 6.06 -4.19 -0.44
N PHE A 28 6.78 -3.07 -0.56
CA PHE A 28 6.96 -2.37 -1.81
C PHE A 28 8.38 -1.83 -1.99
N SER A 29 8.78 -1.62 -3.25
CA SER A 29 9.99 -0.90 -3.61
C SER A 29 9.76 -0.03 -4.84
N MET A 30 10.40 1.12 -4.87
CA MET A 30 10.24 2.12 -5.91
C MET A 30 11.53 2.92 -6.10
N ASN A 31 11.83 3.28 -7.35
CA ASN A 31 12.92 4.22 -7.63
C ASN A 31 12.37 5.65 -7.69
N GLU A 32 13.24 6.62 -7.46
CA GLU A 32 12.90 8.02 -7.62
C GLU A 32 12.43 8.31 -9.06
N GLY A 33 11.33 9.05 -9.19
CA GLY A 33 10.78 9.46 -10.49
C GLY A 33 9.96 8.41 -11.24
N ASP A 34 9.91 7.15 -10.79
CA ASP A 34 9.09 6.13 -11.43
C ASP A 34 7.58 6.43 -11.31
N ALA A 35 6.81 6.08 -12.34
CA ALA A 35 5.35 6.19 -12.33
C ALA A 35 4.66 4.95 -11.72
N THR A 36 5.43 3.89 -11.45
CA THR A 36 4.92 2.62 -10.92
C THR A 36 5.95 1.99 -9.99
N PRO A 37 5.52 1.31 -8.90
CA PRO A 37 6.45 0.62 -8.03
C PRO A 37 7.08 -0.57 -8.75
N ARG A 38 8.37 -0.78 -8.51
CA ARG A 38 9.16 -1.88 -9.07
C ARG A 38 8.70 -3.23 -8.55
N ALA A 39 8.37 -3.31 -7.26
CA ALA A 39 7.82 -4.50 -6.65
C ALA A 39 6.73 -4.14 -5.64
N VAL A 40 5.68 -4.95 -5.62
CA VAL A 40 4.61 -4.92 -4.62
C VAL A 40 4.22 -6.36 -4.31
N ALA A 41 4.34 -6.77 -3.05
CA ALA A 41 4.13 -8.13 -2.62
C ALA A 41 3.38 -8.20 -1.28
N TRP A 42 2.31 -8.97 -1.25
CA TRP A 42 1.55 -9.27 -0.04
C TRP A 42 2.17 -10.46 0.72
N ASN A 43 2.13 -10.42 2.04
CA ASN A 43 2.41 -11.58 2.91
C ASN A 43 1.16 -12.46 3.13
N LEU A 44 0.24 -12.49 2.17
CA LEU A 44 -1.03 -13.22 2.25
C LEU A 44 -0.93 -14.56 1.53
N ALA A 45 -1.89 -15.45 1.83
CA ALA A 45 -2.05 -16.68 1.06
C ALA A 45 -2.32 -16.37 -0.43
N PRO A 46 -1.82 -17.16 -1.38
CA PRO A 46 -1.89 -16.85 -2.82
C PRO A 46 -3.31 -16.59 -3.35
N ASN A 47 -4.29 -17.33 -2.82
CA ASN A 47 -5.71 -17.15 -3.13
C ASN A 47 -6.24 -15.78 -2.69
N LEU A 48 -5.82 -15.27 -1.53
CA LEU A 48 -6.17 -13.93 -1.06
C LEU A 48 -5.46 -12.85 -1.87
N CYS A 49 -4.19 -13.05 -2.22
CA CYS A 49 -3.47 -12.15 -3.13
C CYS A 49 -4.19 -12.00 -4.48
N GLN A 50 -4.62 -13.12 -5.07
CA GLN A 50 -5.41 -13.12 -6.31
C GLN A 50 -6.76 -12.45 -6.13
N HIS A 51 -7.43 -12.70 -5.00
CA HIS A 51 -8.71 -12.06 -4.69
C HIS A 51 -8.56 -10.53 -4.60
N PHE A 52 -7.53 -10.04 -3.91
CA PHE A 52 -7.25 -8.61 -3.76
C PHE A 52 -6.88 -7.95 -5.09
N ALA A 53 -6.14 -8.65 -5.95
CA ALA A 53 -5.87 -8.20 -7.30
C ALA A 53 -7.16 -8.06 -8.14
N ARG A 54 -8.08 -9.04 -8.03
CA ARG A 54 -9.37 -9.01 -8.74
C ARG A 54 -10.30 -7.89 -8.25
N LEU A 55 -10.23 -7.56 -6.96
CA LEU A 55 -10.96 -6.43 -6.38
C LEU A 55 -10.34 -5.06 -6.69
N GLY A 56 -9.17 -5.01 -7.32
CA GLY A 56 -8.47 -3.75 -7.62
C GLY A 56 -7.71 -3.15 -6.42
N ILE A 57 -7.75 -3.80 -5.25
CA ILE A 57 -7.08 -3.35 -4.03
C ILE A 57 -5.58 -3.17 -4.27
N THR A 58 -4.93 -4.18 -4.86
CA THR A 58 -3.50 -4.14 -5.14
C THR A 58 -3.14 -2.99 -6.08
N GLU A 59 -3.97 -2.72 -7.09
CA GLU A 59 -3.72 -1.63 -8.04
C GLU A 59 -3.88 -0.26 -7.38
N ARG A 60 -4.93 -0.08 -6.57
CA ARG A 60 -5.12 1.14 -5.78
C ARG A 60 -3.92 1.40 -4.86
N LEU A 61 -3.40 0.36 -4.23
CA LEU A 61 -2.21 0.45 -3.37
C LEU A 61 -0.95 0.77 -4.16
N ARG A 62 -0.78 0.29 -5.40
CA ARG A 62 0.33 0.70 -6.26
C ARG A 62 0.30 2.20 -6.54
N HIS A 63 -0.86 2.76 -6.84
CA HIS A 63 -1.02 4.21 -7.01
C HIS A 63 -0.70 4.98 -5.74
N LEU A 64 -1.14 4.47 -4.59
CA LEU A 64 -0.83 5.08 -3.30
C LEU A 64 0.67 5.06 -3.01
N VAL A 65 1.35 3.95 -3.25
CA VAL A 65 2.82 3.84 -3.10
C VAL A 65 3.54 4.89 -3.95
N VAL A 66 3.10 5.10 -5.20
CA VAL A 66 3.67 6.14 -6.07
C VAL A 66 3.49 7.54 -5.48
N GLN A 67 2.30 7.82 -4.94
CA GLN A 67 2.07 9.10 -4.27
C GLN A 67 2.93 9.24 -3.01
N LEU A 68 3.04 8.20 -2.19
CA LEU A 68 3.83 8.20 -0.97
C LEU A 68 5.33 8.41 -1.27
N ALA A 69 5.87 7.72 -2.28
CA ALA A 69 7.29 7.80 -2.64
C ALA A 69 7.69 9.16 -3.21
N ARG A 70 6.77 9.89 -3.88
CA ARG A 70 7.02 11.27 -4.33
C ARG A 70 7.35 12.25 -3.22
N TYR A 71 7.03 11.92 -1.97
CA TYR A 71 7.31 12.75 -0.81
C TYR A 71 8.54 12.29 -0.02
N GLN A 72 9.17 11.17 -0.41
CA GLN A 72 10.45 10.77 0.14
C GLN A 72 11.58 11.33 -0.72
N ASP A 73 12.60 11.87 -0.05
CA ASP A 73 13.82 12.38 -0.67
C ASP A 73 14.83 11.21 -0.74
N GLY A 74 15.20 10.77 -1.95
CA GLY A 74 16.22 9.73 -2.14
C GLY A 74 15.99 8.77 -3.32
N CYS A 75 17.11 8.28 -3.89
CA CYS A 75 17.15 7.45 -5.11
C CYS A 75 16.30 6.17 -5.09
N CYS A 76 16.09 5.55 -3.93
CA CYS A 76 15.38 4.28 -3.79
C CYS A 76 14.54 4.28 -2.51
N CYS A 77 13.22 4.18 -2.65
CA CYS A 77 12.28 4.13 -1.53
C CYS A 77 11.73 2.70 -1.41
N GLY A 78 12.18 1.97 -0.39
CA GLY A 78 11.62 0.69 0.02
C GLY A 78 10.70 0.91 1.22
N GLY A 79 9.74 0.02 1.42
CA GLY A 79 8.90 0.08 2.61
C GLY A 79 7.86 -1.01 2.65
N ARG A 80 6.98 -0.92 3.64
CA ARG A 80 5.83 -1.81 3.81
C ARG A 80 4.63 -1.06 4.36
N ILE A 81 3.45 -1.47 3.91
CA ILE A 81 2.17 -1.03 4.46
C ILE A 81 1.64 -2.16 5.32
N GLU A 82 1.52 -1.92 6.62
CA GLU A 82 0.99 -2.87 7.60
C GLU A 82 -0.50 -2.58 7.80
N PHE A 83 -1.33 -3.61 7.65
CA PHE A 83 -2.77 -3.59 7.91
C PHE A 83 -3.02 -4.40 9.17
N ASN A 84 -3.70 -3.80 10.14
CA ASN A 84 -4.05 -4.41 11.42
C ASN A 84 -5.45 -3.98 11.83
N HIS A 85 -6.45 -4.79 11.49
CA HIS A 85 -7.83 -4.66 11.96
C HIS A 85 -8.40 -3.23 11.95
N GLY A 86 -8.55 -2.64 10.76
CA GLY A 86 -9.09 -1.28 10.58
C GLY A 86 -8.08 -0.16 10.80
N HIS A 87 -6.85 -0.51 11.16
CA HIS A 87 -5.71 0.40 11.18
C HIS A 87 -4.72 0.02 10.07
N CYS A 88 -4.08 1.03 9.51
CA CYS A 88 -2.95 0.83 8.62
C CYS A 88 -1.83 1.82 8.92
N ARG A 89 -0.60 1.36 8.70
CA ARG A 89 0.63 2.12 8.93
C ARG A 89 1.60 1.91 7.77
N VAL A 90 2.28 2.97 7.37
CA VAL A 90 3.40 2.89 6.42
C VAL A 90 4.71 2.94 7.19
N CYS A 91 5.57 1.97 6.89
CA CYS A 91 6.94 1.87 7.40
C CYS A 91 7.88 1.95 6.20
N TRP A 92 8.86 2.85 6.26
CA TRP A 92 9.87 3.04 5.22
C TRP A 92 11.17 2.32 5.64
#